data_AF-A0A959GQG3-F1
#
_entry.id   AF-A0A959GQG3-F1
#
_cell.length_a   1.000
_cell.length_b   1.000
_cell.length_c   1.000
_cell.angle_alpha   90.00
_cell.angle_beta   90.00
_cell.angle_gamma   90.00
#
_symmetry.space_group_name_H-M   'P 1'
#
loop_
_entity.id
_entity.type
_entity.pdbx_description
1 polymer ?
#
loop_
_entity_poly.entity_id
_entity_poly.type
_entity_poly.pdbx_seq_one_letter_code
_entity_poly.pdbx_strand_id
1 'polypeptide(L)'
;MKLFSFFTQELAIDLGTANTLIIQDGQIVVDEPSIVAINRRTGETIAVGNKAMQMHEKTHENIKTIRPLKDGVIADFQAAESMIEGMIHMIGRRRRFFSHMKMVICIPSGITEVEKRAVFDSADHVDSKETYLIHEPMAAALGIGLDVEEPVGNMIIDIGGGTTEIAVIALSGIVCDQSIRIAGDEFTNDIMSYMKRQHNILIGERTAEQIKIHVGSALHELETPPEDYAVNGRDLMTGIPKQIKISYSEIAHSLDKSISKIEDAILKALETTPPELASDIYRTGIYLTGGGALLRGLDKRIAAKTKLAVHIAEDPLRAVVRGTGIALKNTDRFSFLIDRKSV
;
A
#
# COMPACT_ATOMS: atom_id res chain seq x y z
N MET A 1 1.58 -32.99 -18.38
CA MET A 1 0.75 -32.58 -17.24
C MET A 1 0.20 -31.15 -17.43
N LYS A 2 -0.70 -30.92 -18.41
CA LYS A 2 -1.27 -29.58 -18.71
C LYS A 2 -2.80 -29.59 -18.93
N LEU A 3 -3.50 -30.67 -18.56
CA LEU A 3 -4.95 -30.80 -18.81
C LEU A 3 -5.86 -30.33 -17.65
N PHE A 4 -5.31 -30.02 -16.47
CA PHE A 4 -6.10 -29.56 -15.31
C PHE A 4 -6.22 -28.02 -15.19
N SER A 5 -5.50 -27.24 -16.00
CA SER A 5 -5.41 -25.77 -15.90
C SER A 5 -6.68 -25.00 -16.33
N PHE A 6 -7.67 -25.66 -16.93
CA PHE A 6 -8.90 -24.98 -17.36
C PHE A 6 -9.91 -24.68 -16.22
N PHE A 7 -9.78 -25.33 -15.06
CA PHE A 7 -10.76 -25.27 -13.97
C PHE A 7 -10.28 -24.51 -12.72
N THR A 8 -9.08 -23.93 -12.72
CA THR A 8 -8.58 -23.15 -11.58
C THR A 8 -8.54 -21.68 -11.96
N GLN A 9 -9.09 -20.84 -11.09
CA GLN A 9 -8.95 -19.39 -11.18
C GLN A 9 -7.90 -18.96 -10.16
N GLU A 10 -6.77 -18.44 -10.63
CA GLU A 10 -5.64 -18.04 -9.79
C GLU A 10 -5.62 -16.51 -9.69
N LEU A 11 -5.65 -15.99 -8.46
CA LEU A 11 -5.65 -14.56 -8.18
C LEU A 11 -4.51 -14.20 -7.23
N ALA A 12 -3.74 -13.17 -7.60
CA ALA A 12 -2.82 -12.51 -6.69
C ALA A 12 -3.42 -11.17 -6.31
N ILE A 13 -3.59 -10.93 -5.01
CA ILE A 13 -4.29 -9.77 -4.49
C ILE A 13 -3.36 -8.98 -3.58
N ASP A 14 -3.20 -7.72 -3.90
CA ASP A 14 -2.64 -6.70 -3.01
C ASP A 14 -3.80 -5.92 -2.39
N LEU A 15 -4.11 -6.21 -1.12
CA LEU A 15 -5.13 -5.49 -0.33
C LEU A 15 -4.51 -4.25 0.31
N GLY A 16 -4.14 -3.28 -0.52
CA GLY A 16 -3.54 -2.04 -0.05
C GLY A 16 -4.56 -1.12 0.63
N THR A 17 -4.11 -0.34 1.62
CA THR A 17 -4.97 0.64 2.32
C THR A 17 -5.54 1.72 1.38
N ALA A 18 -4.79 2.10 0.35
CA ALA A 18 -5.20 3.12 -0.63
C ALA A 18 -5.81 2.51 -1.90
N ASN A 19 -5.15 1.50 -2.48
CA ASN A 19 -5.57 0.85 -3.72
C ASN A 19 -5.51 -0.66 -3.54
N THR A 20 -6.43 -1.36 -4.20
CA THR A 20 -6.42 -2.82 -4.32
C THR A 20 -6.09 -3.18 -5.75
N LEU A 21 -5.09 -4.05 -5.92
CA LEU A 21 -4.68 -4.56 -7.21
C LEU A 21 -4.89 -6.08 -7.26
N ILE A 22 -5.47 -6.56 -8.37
CA ILE A 22 -5.66 -8.00 -8.60
C ILE A 22 -4.99 -8.39 -9.90
N ILE A 23 -4.11 -9.40 -9.83
CA ILE A 23 -3.53 -10.06 -10.99
C ILE A 23 -4.25 -11.38 -11.24
N GLN A 24 -4.60 -11.61 -12.51
CA GLN A 24 -5.05 -12.90 -13.04
C GLN A 24 -4.27 -13.20 -14.32
N ASP A 25 -3.81 -14.45 -14.48
CA ASP A 25 -3.05 -14.89 -15.67
C ASP A 25 -1.84 -13.98 -16.01
N GLY A 26 -1.23 -13.38 -14.98
CA GLY A 26 -0.09 -12.46 -15.11
C GLY A 26 -0.44 -11.05 -15.58
N GLN A 27 -1.72 -10.69 -15.68
CA GLN A 27 -2.18 -9.35 -16.03
C GLN A 27 -2.92 -8.72 -14.85
N ILE A 28 -2.74 -7.42 -14.64
CA ILE A 28 -3.53 -6.65 -13.66
C ILE A 28 -4.93 -6.49 -14.25
N VAL A 29 -5.91 -7.11 -13.61
CA VAL A 29 -7.32 -7.10 -14.01
C VAL A 29 -8.18 -6.19 -13.14
N VAL A 30 -7.68 -5.79 -11.97
CA VAL A 30 -8.26 -4.76 -11.10
C VAL A 30 -7.14 -3.84 -10.63
N ASP A 31 -7.38 -2.53 -10.73
CA ASP A 31 -6.56 -1.45 -10.20
C ASP A 31 -7.53 -0.36 -9.75
N GLU A 32 -7.98 -0.46 -8.50
CA GLU A 32 -9.12 0.30 -7.98
C GLU A 32 -8.85 0.82 -6.56
N PRO A 33 -9.31 2.03 -6.20
CA PRO A 33 -9.23 2.52 -4.82
C PRO A 33 -9.88 1.57 -3.82
N SER A 34 -9.27 1.39 -2.65
CA SER A 34 -9.77 0.51 -1.58
C SER A 34 -10.91 1.17 -0.80
N ILE A 35 -12.08 1.28 -1.44
CA ILE A 35 -13.24 1.98 -0.91
C ILE A 35 -14.55 1.38 -1.40
N VAL A 36 -15.56 1.39 -0.51
CA VAL A 36 -16.92 0.92 -0.78
C VAL A 36 -17.92 2.03 -0.44
N ALA A 37 -18.98 2.17 -1.24
CA ALA A 37 -20.14 2.98 -0.92
C ALA A 37 -21.30 2.05 -0.56
N ILE A 38 -21.88 2.24 0.63
CA ILE A 38 -23.02 1.44 1.11
C ILE A 38 -24.24 2.31 1.39
N ASN A 39 -25.42 1.70 1.26
CA ASN A 39 -26.66 2.27 1.74
C ASN A 39 -26.72 2.13 3.27
N ARG A 40 -26.79 3.25 3.99
CA ARG A 40 -26.82 3.27 5.47
C ARG A 40 -28.04 2.56 6.07
N ARG A 41 -29.14 2.46 5.33
CA ARG A 41 -30.40 1.86 5.81
C ARG A 41 -30.45 0.36 5.57
N THR A 42 -30.01 -0.09 4.40
CA THR A 42 -30.10 -1.51 4.00
C THR A 42 -28.80 -2.28 4.23
N GLY A 43 -27.66 -1.60 4.35
CA GLY A 43 -26.34 -2.21 4.38
C GLY A 43 -25.84 -2.67 3.00
N GLU A 44 -26.64 -2.50 1.94
CA GLU A 44 -26.29 -2.97 0.61
C GLU A 44 -25.17 -2.15 -0.03
N THR A 45 -24.28 -2.84 -0.73
CA THR A 45 -23.20 -2.24 -1.50
C THR A 45 -23.73 -1.57 -2.76
N ILE A 46 -23.50 -0.26 -2.87
CA ILE A 46 -23.89 0.58 -4.00
C ILE A 46 -22.79 0.58 -5.07
N ALA A 47 -21.54 0.72 -4.63
CA ALA A 47 -20.38 0.79 -5.51
C ALA A 47 -19.10 0.39 -4.77
N VAL A 48 -18.09 -0.04 -5.53
CA VAL A 48 -16.73 -0.27 -5.07
C VAL A 48 -15.75 0.48 -5.98
N GLY A 49 -14.51 0.69 -5.52
CA GLY A 49 -13.45 1.26 -6.34
C GLY A 49 -13.70 2.72 -6.72
N ASN A 50 -13.33 3.07 -7.95
CA ASN A 50 -13.41 4.42 -8.51
C ASN A 50 -14.83 4.99 -8.45
N LYS A 51 -15.86 4.16 -8.62
CA LYS A 51 -17.27 4.61 -8.49
C LYS A 51 -17.59 5.04 -7.06
N ALA A 52 -17.14 4.28 -6.06
CA ALA A 52 -17.28 4.67 -4.66
C ALA A 52 -16.41 5.89 -4.32
N MET A 53 -15.20 5.97 -4.87
CA MET A 53 -14.30 7.12 -4.68
C MET A 53 -14.89 8.42 -5.24
N GLN A 54 -15.63 8.38 -6.36
CA GLN A 54 -16.33 9.55 -6.88
C GLN A 54 -17.41 10.09 -5.94
N MET A 55 -17.98 9.22 -5.10
CA MET A 55 -18.98 9.57 -4.08
C MET A 55 -18.35 10.08 -2.78
N HIS A 56 -17.08 9.73 -2.52
CA HIS A 56 -16.38 10.08 -1.28
C HIS A 56 -16.37 11.59 -1.03
N GLU A 57 -16.63 11.99 0.22
CA GLU A 57 -16.83 13.39 0.65
C GLU A 57 -17.96 14.16 -0.05
N LYS A 58 -18.80 13.48 -0.87
CA LYS A 58 -19.93 14.07 -1.61
C LYS A 58 -21.27 13.35 -1.36
N THR A 59 -21.32 12.46 -0.37
CA THR A 59 -22.51 11.69 -0.03
C THR A 59 -23.57 12.50 0.70
N HIS A 60 -24.84 12.13 0.54
CA HIS A 60 -25.94 12.56 1.40
C HIS A 60 -26.18 11.55 2.54
N GLU A 61 -27.13 11.82 3.44
CA GLU A 61 -27.35 11.08 4.69
C GLU A 61 -27.62 9.58 4.56
N ASN A 62 -28.03 9.08 3.40
CA ASN A 62 -28.37 7.67 3.20
C ASN A 62 -27.22 6.86 2.61
N ILE A 63 -26.15 7.51 2.15
CA ILE A 63 -24.98 6.85 1.56
C ILE A 63 -23.79 7.10 2.48
N LYS A 64 -23.01 6.07 2.73
CA LYS A 64 -21.74 6.18 3.45
C LYS A 64 -20.67 5.53 2.61
N THR A 65 -19.57 6.25 2.38
CA THR A 65 -18.34 5.64 1.87
C THR A 65 -17.47 5.16 3.03
N ILE A 66 -16.86 3.98 2.88
CA ILE A 66 -16.00 3.33 3.87
C ILE A 66 -14.72 2.89 3.16
N ARG A 67 -13.56 3.28 3.69
CA ARG A 67 -12.26 2.65 3.39
C ARG A 67 -12.11 1.51 4.40
N PRO A 68 -12.28 0.23 3.99
CA PRO A 68 -12.36 -0.88 4.93
C PRO A 68 -10.99 -1.28 5.49
N LEU A 69 -9.93 -0.92 4.78
CA LEU A 69 -8.55 -1.13 5.16
C LEU A 69 -7.99 0.17 5.74
N LYS A 70 -7.32 0.08 6.88
CA LYS A 70 -6.66 1.22 7.52
C LYS A 70 -5.39 0.75 8.20
N ASP A 71 -4.31 1.51 8.03
CA ASP A 71 -3.00 1.19 8.62
C ASP A 71 -2.54 -0.26 8.33
N GLY A 72 -2.81 -0.76 7.12
CA GLY A 72 -2.47 -2.11 6.68
C GLY A 72 -3.39 -3.23 7.19
N VAL A 73 -4.39 -2.93 8.02
CA VAL A 73 -5.28 -3.93 8.63
C VAL A 73 -6.74 -3.74 8.23
N ILE A 74 -7.55 -4.79 8.36
CA ILE A 74 -8.99 -4.71 8.12
C ILE A 74 -9.65 -4.02 9.32
N ALA A 75 -10.11 -2.78 9.11
CA ALA A 75 -10.81 -1.98 10.12
C ALA A 75 -12.34 -2.19 10.09
N ASP A 76 -12.89 -2.62 8.95
CA ASP A 76 -14.31 -2.92 8.78
C ASP A 76 -14.47 -4.19 7.91
N PHE A 77 -14.73 -5.32 8.57
CA PHE A 77 -14.79 -6.64 7.91
C PHE A 77 -15.89 -6.75 6.86
N GLN A 78 -17.08 -6.23 7.17
CA GLN A 78 -18.23 -6.31 6.25
C GLN A 78 -17.99 -5.46 5.01
N ALA A 79 -17.40 -4.28 5.17
CA ALA A 79 -17.01 -3.45 4.05
C ALA A 79 -15.84 -4.05 3.26
N ALA A 80 -14.87 -4.71 3.91
CA ALA A 80 -13.78 -5.41 3.22
C ALA A 80 -14.29 -6.57 2.36
N GLU A 81 -15.17 -7.40 2.91
CA GLU A 81 -15.82 -8.50 2.19
C GLU A 81 -16.59 -7.98 0.97
N SER A 82 -17.43 -6.95 1.17
CA SER A 82 -18.16 -6.29 0.08
C SER A 82 -17.24 -5.71 -1.00
N MET A 83 -16.08 -5.18 -0.60
CA MET A 83 -15.07 -4.65 -1.51
C MET A 83 -14.45 -5.75 -2.37
N ILE A 84 -13.95 -6.80 -1.72
CA ILE A 84 -13.29 -7.95 -2.37
C ILE A 84 -14.29 -8.63 -3.30
N GLU A 85 -15.51 -8.89 -2.83
CA GLU A 85 -16.58 -9.47 -3.64
C GLU A 85 -16.86 -8.58 -4.86
N GLY A 86 -17.07 -7.27 -4.66
CA GLY A 86 -17.33 -6.34 -5.76
C GLY A 86 -16.20 -6.29 -6.79
N MET A 87 -14.94 -6.27 -6.34
CA MET A 87 -13.77 -6.25 -7.22
C MET A 87 -13.57 -7.57 -7.98
N ILE A 88 -13.81 -8.73 -7.35
CA ILE A 88 -13.79 -10.03 -8.04
C ILE A 88 -14.89 -10.08 -9.12
N HIS A 89 -16.07 -9.52 -8.86
CA HIS A 89 -17.13 -9.42 -9.86
C HIS A 89 -16.75 -8.52 -11.06
N MET A 90 -15.88 -7.52 -10.87
CA MET A 90 -15.40 -6.65 -11.95
C MET A 90 -14.53 -7.37 -12.99
N ILE A 91 -13.87 -8.47 -12.62
CA ILE A 91 -13.00 -9.27 -13.50
C ILE A 91 -13.79 -9.89 -14.67
N GLY A 92 -15.12 -9.95 -14.60
CA GLY A 92 -15.99 -10.19 -15.75
C GLY A 92 -15.98 -11.62 -16.33
N ARG A 93 -15.20 -12.53 -15.75
CA ARG A 93 -15.14 -13.95 -16.13
C ARG A 93 -15.18 -14.87 -14.91
N ARG A 94 -16.34 -14.98 -14.25
CA ARG A 94 -16.63 -16.21 -13.50
C ARG A 94 -16.68 -17.32 -14.55
N ARG A 95 -15.64 -18.17 -14.65
CA ARG A 95 -15.71 -19.39 -15.45
C ARG A 95 -16.85 -20.20 -14.85
N ARG A 96 -18.02 -20.15 -15.50
CA ARG A 96 -19.35 -20.49 -14.98
C ARG A 96 -19.52 -21.96 -14.55
N PHE A 97 -18.45 -22.75 -14.60
CA PHE A 97 -18.43 -24.17 -14.28
C PHE A 97 -17.23 -24.47 -13.38
N PHE A 98 -17.50 -24.56 -12.07
CA PHE A 98 -16.65 -25.19 -11.05
C PHE A 98 -15.19 -24.69 -10.98
N SER A 99 -14.97 -23.38 -10.86
CA SER A 99 -13.61 -22.86 -10.64
C SER A 99 -13.17 -23.03 -9.19
N HIS A 100 -12.20 -23.91 -8.94
CA HIS A 100 -11.40 -23.87 -7.71
C HIS A 100 -10.63 -22.54 -7.71
N MET A 101 -10.89 -21.64 -6.77
CA MET A 101 -10.15 -20.39 -6.68
C MET A 101 -8.95 -20.57 -5.77
N LYS A 102 -7.78 -20.21 -6.29
CA LYS A 102 -6.50 -20.20 -5.59
C LYS A 102 -6.05 -18.76 -5.46
N MET A 103 -5.74 -18.33 -4.25
CA MET A 103 -5.42 -16.93 -3.96
C MET A 103 -4.09 -16.83 -3.22
N VAL A 104 -3.29 -15.83 -3.58
CA VAL A 104 -2.24 -15.31 -2.70
C VAL A 104 -2.61 -13.87 -2.36
N ILE A 105 -2.69 -13.56 -1.08
CA ILE A 105 -3.09 -12.24 -0.57
C ILE A 105 -1.90 -11.63 0.18
N CYS A 106 -1.56 -10.39 -0.18
CA CYS A 106 -0.55 -9.61 0.52
C CYS A 106 -1.08 -9.09 1.87
N ILE A 107 -0.25 -9.15 2.91
CA ILE A 107 -0.54 -8.66 4.26
C ILE A 107 0.70 -7.95 4.83
N PRO A 108 0.58 -6.92 5.69
CA PRO A 108 1.75 -6.27 6.29
C PRO A 108 2.55 -7.23 7.19
N SER A 109 3.82 -6.93 7.50
CA SER A 109 4.63 -7.79 8.39
C SER A 109 4.10 -7.75 9.83
N GLY A 110 3.63 -6.58 10.27
CA GLY A 110 3.12 -6.33 11.62
C GLY A 110 1.69 -6.84 11.90
N ILE A 111 1.10 -7.63 11.00
CA ILE A 111 -0.28 -8.15 11.16
C ILE A 111 -0.38 -9.17 12.30
N THR A 112 -1.43 -9.04 13.11
CA THR A 112 -1.73 -9.98 14.22
C THR A 112 -2.38 -11.27 13.73
N GLU A 113 -2.30 -12.35 14.51
CA GLU A 113 -2.94 -13.63 14.17
C GLU A 113 -4.47 -13.50 14.00
N VAL A 114 -5.12 -12.61 14.77
CA VAL A 114 -6.56 -12.34 14.64
C VAL A 114 -6.88 -11.69 13.29
N GLU A 115 -6.05 -10.74 12.85
CA GLU A 115 -6.20 -10.08 11.55
C GLU A 115 -5.89 -11.03 10.39
N LYS A 116 -4.87 -11.90 10.50
CA LYS A 116 -4.58 -12.95 9.50
C LYS A 116 -5.78 -13.89 9.31
N ARG A 117 -6.39 -14.36 10.41
CA ARG A 117 -7.60 -15.21 10.36
C ARG A 117 -8.74 -14.49 9.65
N ALA A 118 -8.92 -13.20 9.93
CA ALA A 118 -9.97 -12.45 9.27
C ALA A 118 -9.75 -12.29 7.76
N VAL A 119 -8.50 -12.15 7.29
CA VAL A 119 -8.20 -12.17 5.85
C VAL A 119 -8.56 -13.52 5.23
N PHE A 120 -8.22 -14.64 5.89
CA PHE A 120 -8.62 -15.97 5.42
C PHE A 120 -10.15 -16.14 5.41
N ASP A 121 -10.84 -15.67 6.44
CA ASP A 121 -12.30 -15.74 6.50
C ASP A 121 -12.92 -14.94 5.33
N SER A 122 -12.46 -13.72 5.06
CA SER A 122 -12.93 -12.96 3.89
C SER A 122 -12.65 -13.66 2.56
N ALA A 123 -11.52 -14.35 2.42
CA ALA A 123 -11.19 -15.13 1.22
C ALA A 123 -12.11 -16.35 1.04
N ASP A 124 -12.48 -17.04 2.13
CA ASP A 124 -13.36 -18.21 2.08
C ASP A 124 -14.79 -17.83 1.67
N HIS A 125 -15.26 -16.64 2.06
CA HIS A 125 -16.60 -16.13 1.67
C HIS A 125 -16.74 -15.89 0.16
N VAL A 126 -15.64 -15.68 -0.56
CA VAL A 126 -15.63 -15.51 -2.02
C VAL A 126 -15.32 -16.82 -2.77
N ASP A 127 -15.58 -17.97 -2.12
CA ASP A 127 -15.37 -19.34 -2.65
C ASP A 127 -13.89 -19.68 -2.95
N SER A 128 -12.94 -19.06 -2.25
CA SER A 128 -11.55 -19.53 -2.27
C SER A 128 -11.42 -20.90 -1.63
N LYS A 129 -10.74 -21.83 -2.31
CA LYS A 129 -10.48 -23.18 -1.79
C LYS A 129 -9.04 -23.36 -1.32
N GLU A 130 -8.14 -22.48 -1.78
CA GLU A 130 -6.72 -22.52 -1.50
C GLU A 130 -6.21 -21.09 -1.38
N THR A 131 -6.11 -20.60 -0.16
CA THR A 131 -5.63 -19.25 0.14
C THR A 131 -4.28 -19.32 0.83
N TYR A 132 -3.34 -18.51 0.35
CA TYR A 132 -2.07 -18.24 0.98
C TYR A 132 -1.95 -16.76 1.30
N LEU A 133 -1.22 -16.45 2.37
CA LEU A 133 -0.81 -15.09 2.68
C LEU A 133 0.69 -14.93 2.44
N ILE A 134 1.09 -13.75 1.99
CA ILE A 134 2.49 -13.34 1.85
C ILE A 134 2.69 -12.00 2.55
N HIS A 135 3.79 -11.87 3.28
CA HIS A 135 4.17 -10.59 3.87
C HIS A 135 4.56 -9.58 2.78
N GLU A 136 4.06 -8.35 2.91
CA GLU A 136 4.28 -7.22 2.02
C GLU A 136 5.76 -6.97 1.67
N PRO A 137 6.70 -6.88 2.63
CA PRO A 137 8.11 -6.71 2.28
C PRO A 137 8.68 -7.89 1.45
N MET A 138 8.20 -9.12 1.69
CA MET A 138 8.62 -10.29 0.90
C MET A 138 8.04 -10.25 -0.52
N ALA A 139 6.76 -9.89 -0.67
CA ALA A 139 6.13 -9.68 -1.97
C ALA A 139 6.84 -8.55 -2.72
N ALA A 140 7.08 -7.42 -2.07
CA ALA A 140 7.77 -6.29 -2.67
C ALA A 140 9.17 -6.68 -3.18
N ALA A 141 9.95 -7.44 -2.40
CA ALA A 141 11.29 -7.91 -2.80
C ALA A 141 11.25 -8.81 -4.04
N LEU A 142 10.33 -9.77 -4.08
CA LEU A 142 10.10 -10.60 -5.27
C LEU A 142 9.72 -9.74 -6.49
N GLY A 143 8.84 -8.75 -6.28
CA GLY A 143 8.29 -7.92 -7.34
C GLY A 143 9.24 -6.91 -7.96
N ILE A 144 10.35 -6.61 -7.28
CA ILE A 144 11.47 -5.82 -7.80
C ILE A 144 12.62 -6.69 -8.31
N GLY A 145 12.50 -8.02 -8.22
CA GLY A 145 13.44 -8.98 -8.78
C GLY A 145 14.61 -9.37 -7.88
N LEU A 146 14.51 -9.17 -6.56
CA LEU A 146 15.51 -9.68 -5.62
C LEU A 146 15.39 -11.19 -5.47
N ASP A 147 16.53 -11.88 -5.40
CA ASP A 147 16.57 -13.28 -5.02
C ASP A 147 16.51 -13.41 -3.50
N VAL A 148 15.29 -13.59 -3.00
CA VAL A 148 15.01 -13.71 -1.57
C VAL A 148 15.52 -15.02 -0.95
N GLU A 149 15.92 -16.01 -1.77
CA GLU A 149 16.42 -17.30 -1.31
C GLU A 149 17.93 -17.30 -1.04
N GLU A 150 18.67 -16.30 -1.55
CA GLU A 150 20.11 -16.18 -1.35
C GLU A 150 20.50 -15.88 0.10
N PRO A 151 21.70 -16.32 0.54
CA PRO A 151 22.26 -16.00 1.86
C PRO A 151 22.87 -14.59 1.90
N VAL A 152 22.18 -13.60 1.34
CA VAL A 152 22.62 -12.20 1.26
C VAL A 152 21.56 -11.30 1.88
N GLY A 153 21.98 -10.40 2.76
CA GLY A 153 21.09 -9.42 3.39
C GLY A 153 20.56 -8.39 2.40
N ASN A 154 19.26 -8.40 2.16
CA ASN A 154 18.58 -7.43 1.32
C ASN A 154 17.65 -6.55 2.16
N MET A 155 17.93 -5.25 2.26
CA MET A 155 17.04 -4.31 2.94
C MET A 155 16.04 -3.71 1.96
N ILE A 156 14.75 -3.91 2.23
CA ILE A 156 13.65 -3.34 1.49
C ILE A 156 12.81 -2.43 2.38
N ILE A 157 12.38 -1.31 1.80
CA ILE A 157 11.46 -0.35 2.41
C ILE A 157 10.30 -0.17 1.46
N ASP A 158 9.11 -0.56 1.88
CA ASP A 158 7.86 -0.34 1.16
C ASP A 158 7.03 0.72 1.88
N ILE A 159 6.73 1.81 1.19
CA ILE A 159 5.91 2.90 1.73
C ILE A 159 4.57 2.90 0.98
N GLY A 160 3.57 2.27 1.60
CA GLY A 160 2.23 2.13 1.07
C GLY A 160 1.32 3.31 1.40
N GLY A 161 0.01 3.04 1.40
CA GLY A 161 -1.01 4.00 1.84
C GLY A 161 -1.06 4.15 3.36
N GLY A 162 -1.13 3.04 4.10
CA GLY A 162 -1.33 3.04 5.55
C GLY A 162 -0.07 2.76 6.37
N THR A 163 0.90 2.05 5.80
CA THR A 163 2.08 1.57 6.51
C THR A 163 3.37 1.83 5.73
N THR A 164 4.45 1.99 6.49
CA THR A 164 5.81 1.84 5.99
C THR A 164 6.35 0.53 6.56
N GLU A 165 6.67 -0.41 5.69
CA GLU A 165 7.24 -1.72 6.01
C GLU A 165 8.73 -1.70 5.69
N ILE A 166 9.56 -1.94 6.69
CA ILE A 166 11.03 -2.00 6.55
C ILE A 166 11.43 -3.41 6.92
N ALA A 167 12.15 -4.12 6.06
CA ALA A 167 12.58 -5.48 6.32
C ALA A 167 13.97 -5.77 5.78
N VAL A 168 14.69 -6.63 6.48
CA VAL A 168 15.89 -7.29 5.96
C VAL A 168 15.55 -8.74 5.66
N ILE A 169 15.75 -9.14 4.41
CA ILE A 169 15.41 -10.47 3.89
C ILE A 169 16.69 -11.22 3.56
N ALA A 170 16.76 -12.50 3.97
CA ALA A 170 17.79 -13.44 3.56
C ALA A 170 17.25 -14.87 3.73
N LEU A 171 17.70 -15.82 2.89
CA LEU A 171 17.35 -17.25 3.02
C LEU A 171 15.84 -17.52 3.17
N SER A 172 15.01 -16.91 2.32
CA SER A 172 13.54 -17.00 2.35
C SER A 172 12.88 -16.48 3.62
N GLY A 173 13.63 -15.81 4.51
CA GLY A 173 13.15 -15.32 5.79
C GLY A 173 13.26 -13.81 5.93
N ILE A 174 12.32 -13.22 6.66
CA ILE A 174 12.46 -11.86 7.21
C ILE A 174 13.28 -11.99 8.49
N VAL A 175 14.50 -11.44 8.47
CA VAL A 175 15.45 -11.55 9.58
C VAL A 175 15.16 -10.50 10.66
N CYS A 176 14.84 -9.30 10.23
CA CYS A 176 14.33 -8.24 11.09
C CYS A 176 13.40 -7.34 10.29
N ASP A 177 12.42 -6.76 10.96
CA ASP A 177 11.47 -5.84 10.36
C ASP A 177 11.06 -4.72 11.32
N GLN A 178 10.57 -3.63 10.76
CA GLN A 178 9.81 -2.60 11.43
C GLN A 178 8.59 -2.27 10.56
N SER A 179 7.40 -2.32 11.14
CA SER A 179 6.17 -1.82 10.53
C SER A 179 5.68 -0.63 11.34
N ILE A 180 5.53 0.52 10.69
CA ILE A 180 4.97 1.73 11.30
C ILE A 180 3.77 2.23 10.52
N ARG A 181 2.77 2.74 11.24
CA ARG A 181 1.52 3.29 10.69
C ARG A 181 1.68 4.74 10.25
N ILE A 182 2.72 4.99 9.45
CA ILE A 182 3.09 6.32 8.93
C ILE A 182 3.48 6.12 7.48
N ALA A 183 2.64 6.61 6.58
CA ALA A 183 2.80 6.44 5.15
C ALA A 183 1.98 7.48 4.38
N GLY A 184 1.48 7.13 3.18
CA GLY A 184 0.74 8.04 2.31
C GLY A 184 -0.46 8.74 2.95
N ASP A 185 -1.27 8.05 3.75
CA ASP A 185 -2.46 8.61 4.40
C ASP A 185 -2.08 9.66 5.45
N GLU A 186 -1.01 9.42 6.22
CA GLU A 186 -0.52 10.38 7.21
C GLU A 186 0.07 11.63 6.53
N PHE A 187 0.76 11.45 5.40
CA PHE A 187 1.22 12.59 4.59
C PHE A 187 0.05 13.45 4.10
N THR A 188 -1.05 12.81 3.69
CA THR A 188 -2.26 13.50 3.26
C THR A 188 -2.90 14.25 4.45
N ASN A 189 -2.94 13.64 5.64
CA ASN A 189 -3.42 14.28 6.87
C ASN A 189 -2.56 15.48 7.30
N ASP A 190 -1.24 15.37 7.18
CA ASP A 190 -0.29 16.45 7.47
C ASP A 190 -0.54 17.66 6.57
N ILE A 191 -0.76 17.41 5.27
CA ILE A 191 -1.10 18.46 4.29
C ILE A 191 -2.45 19.10 4.62
N MET A 192 -3.51 18.32 4.89
CA MET A 192 -4.81 18.88 5.30
C MET A 192 -4.68 19.77 6.55
N SER A 193 -3.91 19.29 7.52
CA SER A 193 -3.66 19.98 8.77
C SER A 193 -2.86 21.27 8.58
N TYR A 194 -1.86 21.24 7.70
CA TYR A 194 -1.06 22.41 7.32
C TYR A 194 -1.92 23.48 6.66
N MET A 195 -2.74 23.10 5.68
CA MET A 195 -3.64 24.00 4.95
C MET A 195 -4.66 24.65 5.89
N LYS A 196 -5.21 23.88 6.83
CA LYS A 196 -6.11 24.41 7.86
C LYS A 196 -5.43 25.45 8.76
N ARG A 197 -4.20 25.19 9.22
CA ARG A 197 -3.51 26.03 10.22
C ARG A 197 -2.81 27.25 9.62
N GLN A 198 -2.10 27.07 8.50
CA GLN A 198 -1.26 28.12 7.91
C GLN A 198 -2.04 28.99 6.93
N HIS A 199 -2.97 28.38 6.16
CA HIS A 199 -3.72 29.07 5.11
C HIS A 199 -5.18 29.38 5.46
N ASN A 200 -5.64 28.95 6.64
CA ASN A 200 -7.04 29.05 7.07
C ASN A 200 -8.02 28.51 6.02
N ILE A 201 -7.63 27.45 5.30
CA ILE A 201 -8.44 26.85 4.24
C ILE A 201 -8.77 25.41 4.59
N LEU A 202 -10.05 25.04 4.48
CA LEU A 202 -10.50 23.67 4.61
C LEU A 202 -10.48 23.00 3.23
N ILE A 203 -9.78 21.88 3.14
CA ILE A 203 -9.73 21.00 1.97
C ILE A 203 -10.09 19.58 2.39
N GLY A 204 -10.60 18.79 1.45
CA GLY A 204 -10.86 17.36 1.62
C GLY A 204 -9.63 16.50 1.32
N GLU A 205 -9.73 15.22 1.65
CA GLU A 205 -8.67 14.22 1.49
C GLU A 205 -8.17 14.15 0.03
N ARG A 206 -9.11 14.13 -0.93
CA ARG A 206 -8.75 14.07 -2.36
C ARG A 206 -7.92 15.27 -2.80
N THR A 207 -8.24 16.47 -2.31
CA THR A 207 -7.49 17.68 -2.65
C THR A 207 -6.09 17.65 -2.03
N ALA A 208 -5.97 17.16 -0.79
CA ALA A 208 -4.67 16.99 -0.14
C ALA A 208 -3.79 15.94 -0.85
N GLU A 209 -4.37 14.83 -1.31
CA GLU A 209 -3.68 13.85 -2.13
C GLU A 209 -3.14 14.46 -3.44
N GLN A 210 -3.95 15.29 -4.11
CA GLN A 210 -3.50 15.99 -5.31
C GLN A 210 -2.35 16.95 -5.03
N ILE A 211 -2.38 17.67 -3.90
CA ILE A 211 -1.25 18.51 -3.48
C ILE A 211 0.01 17.65 -3.30
N LYS A 212 -0.10 16.51 -2.58
CA LYS A 212 1.02 15.58 -2.37
C LYS A 212 1.63 15.11 -3.69
N ILE A 213 0.81 14.72 -4.67
CA ILE A 213 1.30 14.25 -5.97
C ILE A 213 2.00 15.37 -6.77
N HIS A 214 1.39 16.56 -6.84
CA HIS A 214 1.87 17.64 -7.70
C HIS A 214 3.09 18.37 -7.11
N VAL A 215 3.08 18.66 -5.80
CA VAL A 215 4.10 19.50 -5.14
C VAL A 215 4.71 18.85 -3.90
N GLY A 216 4.38 17.59 -3.58
CA GLY A 216 5.02 16.88 -2.48
C GLY A 216 6.52 16.70 -2.69
N SER A 217 7.27 16.96 -1.62
CA SER A 217 8.73 16.83 -1.54
C SER A 217 9.14 16.38 -0.15
N ALA A 218 10.17 15.54 -0.07
CA ALA A 218 10.86 15.20 1.18
C ALA A 218 12.01 16.17 1.51
N LEU A 219 12.41 17.01 0.55
CA LEU A 219 13.50 17.97 0.66
C LEU A 219 12.99 19.41 0.58
N HIS A 220 13.64 20.31 1.32
CA HIS A 220 13.38 21.76 1.26
C HIS A 220 14.01 22.44 0.04
N GLU A 221 15.03 21.82 -0.55
CA GLU A 221 15.70 22.31 -1.75
C GLU A 221 15.72 21.18 -2.79
N LEU A 222 15.14 21.45 -3.95
CA LEU A 222 15.13 20.55 -5.10
C LEU A 222 15.93 21.16 -6.24
N GLU A 223 16.73 20.33 -6.93
CA GLU A 223 17.42 20.73 -8.16
C GLU A 223 16.43 21.13 -9.26
N THR A 224 15.29 20.44 -9.33
CA THR A 224 14.21 20.72 -10.28
C THR A 224 12.90 20.83 -9.51
N PRO A 225 12.55 22.03 -9.00
CA PRO A 225 11.32 22.22 -8.25
C PRO A 225 10.09 22.14 -9.17
N PRO A 226 8.97 21.57 -8.71
CA PRO A 226 7.70 21.64 -9.43
C PRO A 226 7.13 23.07 -9.37
N GLU A 227 6.25 23.41 -10.30
CA GLU A 227 5.48 24.66 -10.24
C GLU A 227 4.53 24.67 -9.04
N ASP A 228 4.25 25.87 -8.52
CA ASP A 228 3.25 26.05 -7.47
C ASP A 228 1.88 25.52 -7.92
N TYR A 229 1.22 24.78 -7.03
CA TYR A 229 -0.05 24.13 -7.32
C TYR A 229 -1.24 24.96 -6.83
N ALA A 230 -2.20 25.21 -7.72
CA ALA A 230 -3.42 25.94 -7.40
C ALA A 230 -4.42 25.03 -6.67
N VAL A 231 -4.84 25.44 -5.48
CA VAL A 231 -5.73 24.68 -4.60
C VAL A 231 -7.00 25.46 -4.34
N ASN A 232 -8.14 24.81 -4.56
CA ASN A 232 -9.45 25.31 -4.16
C ASN A 232 -9.88 24.68 -2.84
N GLY A 233 -10.40 25.50 -1.93
CA GLY A 233 -10.97 25.04 -0.66
C GLY A 233 -11.93 26.07 -0.09
N ARG A 234 -12.46 25.81 1.10
CA ARG A 234 -13.35 26.73 1.81
C ARG A 234 -12.55 27.55 2.80
N ASP A 235 -12.53 28.87 2.66
CA ASP A 235 -11.91 29.76 3.62
C ASP A 235 -12.65 29.65 4.97
N LEU A 236 -11.91 29.39 6.05
CA LEU A 236 -12.48 29.12 7.37
C LEU A 236 -12.97 30.38 8.09
N MET A 237 -12.48 31.55 7.70
CA MET A 237 -12.89 32.82 8.29
C MET A 237 -14.18 33.33 7.67
N THR A 238 -14.30 33.21 6.35
CA THR A 238 -15.43 33.76 5.58
C THR A 238 -16.48 32.72 5.23
N GLY A 239 -16.11 31.43 5.21
CA GLY A 239 -16.97 30.34 4.74
C GLY A 239 -17.10 30.24 3.21
N ILE A 240 -16.42 31.12 2.45
CA ILE A 240 -16.55 31.24 0.99
C ILE A 240 -15.44 30.41 0.30
N PRO A 241 -15.71 29.80 -0.88
CA PRO A 241 -14.67 29.18 -1.68
C PRO A 241 -13.54 30.15 -2.04
N LYS A 242 -12.30 29.71 -1.89
CA LYS A 242 -11.08 30.48 -2.16
C LYS A 242 -10.06 29.61 -2.89
N GLN A 243 -9.28 30.25 -3.76
CA GLN A 243 -8.12 29.63 -4.40
C GLN A 243 -6.84 30.21 -3.83
N ILE A 244 -5.87 29.35 -3.55
CA ILE A 244 -4.51 29.73 -3.16
C ILE A 244 -3.49 28.92 -3.97
N LYS A 245 -2.26 29.40 -4.06
CA LYS A 245 -1.13 28.65 -4.62
C LYS A 245 -0.27 28.11 -3.48
N ILE A 246 0.17 26.87 -3.62
CA ILE A 246 1.00 26.17 -2.64
C ILE A 246 2.29 25.71 -3.29
N SER A 247 3.40 26.00 -2.63
CA SER A 247 4.74 25.63 -3.07
C SER A 247 5.19 24.29 -2.48
N TYR A 248 6.19 23.66 -3.10
CA TYR A 248 6.74 22.39 -2.59
C TYR A 248 7.46 22.52 -1.25
N SER A 249 8.02 23.70 -0.95
CA SER A 249 8.78 23.94 0.29
C SER A 249 7.86 23.96 1.51
N GLU A 250 6.65 24.50 1.36
CA GLU A 250 5.58 24.43 2.36
C GLU A 250 5.17 22.98 2.63
N ILE A 251 5.02 22.18 1.57
CA ILE A 251 4.65 20.77 1.71
C ILE A 251 5.78 19.96 2.33
N ALA A 252 7.03 20.18 1.92
CA ALA A 252 8.19 19.57 2.57
C ALA A 252 8.22 19.86 4.08
N HIS A 253 7.93 21.10 4.49
CA HIS A 253 7.80 21.46 5.90
C HIS A 253 6.64 20.74 6.59
N SER A 254 5.50 20.61 5.92
CA SER A 254 4.34 19.90 6.50
C SER A 254 4.61 18.42 6.76
N LEU A 255 5.40 17.77 5.89
CA LEU A 255 5.69 16.33 5.94
C LEU A 255 6.89 15.97 6.82
N ASP A 256 7.69 16.95 7.24
CA ASP A 256 9.00 16.73 7.87
C ASP A 256 8.95 15.82 9.10
N LYS A 257 7.91 16.00 9.95
CA LYS A 257 7.72 15.19 11.15
C LYS A 257 7.45 13.72 10.81
N SER A 258 6.63 13.46 9.79
CA SER A 258 6.26 12.10 9.41
C SER A 258 7.42 11.39 8.73
N ILE A 259 8.16 12.09 7.87
CA ILE A 259 9.37 11.55 7.23
C ILE A 259 10.46 11.26 8.27
N SER A 260 10.66 12.15 9.26
CA SER A 260 11.62 11.92 10.35
C SER A 260 11.32 10.65 11.14
N LYS A 261 10.05 10.31 11.37
CA LYS A 261 9.68 9.06 12.03
C LYS A 261 9.96 7.82 11.16
N ILE A 262 9.83 7.94 9.84
CA ILE A 262 10.25 6.88 8.90
C ILE A 262 11.76 6.70 8.97
N GLU A 263 12.54 7.78 8.93
CA GLU A 263 14.00 7.73 9.11
C GLU A 263 14.41 7.03 10.42
N ASP A 264 13.76 7.37 11.53
CA ASP A 264 14.06 6.77 12.83
C ASP A 264 13.74 5.26 12.83
N ALA A 265 12.67 4.84 12.16
CA ALA A 265 12.34 3.42 12.00
C ALA A 265 13.36 2.67 11.12
N ILE A 266 13.89 3.32 10.07
CA ILE A 266 14.95 2.77 9.22
C ILE A 266 16.22 2.55 10.02
N LEU A 267 16.63 3.55 10.82
CA LEU A 267 17.80 3.43 11.69
C LEU A 267 17.63 2.31 12.71
N LYS A 268 16.44 2.20 13.32
CA LYS A 268 16.13 1.12 14.25
C LYS A 268 16.18 -0.27 13.60
N ALA A 269 15.75 -0.41 12.34
CA ALA A 269 15.88 -1.67 11.61
C ALA A 269 17.35 -2.03 11.34
N LEU A 270 18.18 -1.04 10.97
CA LEU A 270 19.62 -1.22 10.80
C LEU A 270 20.32 -1.61 12.12
N GLU A 271 19.89 -1.03 13.25
CA GLU A 271 20.43 -1.36 14.58
C GLU A 271 20.15 -2.81 15.02
N THR A 272 19.01 -3.37 14.64
CA THR A 272 18.65 -4.76 14.98
C THR A 272 19.13 -5.78 13.94
N THR A 273 19.68 -5.31 12.82
CA THR A 273 20.19 -6.17 11.76
C THR A 273 21.48 -6.88 12.20
N PRO A 274 21.60 -8.21 12.02
CA PRO A 274 22.84 -8.94 12.30
C PRO A 274 24.05 -8.37 11.54
N PRO A 275 25.27 -8.33 12.14
CA PRO A 275 26.43 -7.68 11.54
C PRO A 275 26.79 -8.14 10.12
N GLU A 276 26.67 -9.44 9.84
CA GLU A 276 26.95 -9.99 8.50
C GLU A 276 25.98 -9.45 7.45
N LEU A 277 24.68 -9.37 7.76
CA LEU A 277 23.67 -8.82 6.85
C LEU A 277 23.79 -7.30 6.73
N ALA A 278 24.20 -6.62 7.80
CA ALA A 278 24.49 -5.18 7.74
C ALA A 278 25.66 -4.88 6.79
N SER A 279 26.68 -5.76 6.75
CA SER A 279 27.79 -5.69 5.79
C SER A 279 27.31 -5.88 4.35
N ASP A 280 26.35 -6.78 4.12
CA ASP A 280 25.73 -6.96 2.80
C ASP A 280 24.97 -5.70 2.37
N ILE A 281 24.12 -5.16 3.25
CA ILE A 281 23.34 -3.93 3.01
C ILE A 281 24.27 -2.73 2.76
N TYR A 282 25.43 -2.67 3.42
CA TYR A 282 26.42 -1.62 3.13
C TYR A 282 26.91 -1.66 1.67
N ARG A 283 26.97 -2.85 1.07
CA ARG A 283 27.41 -3.04 -0.33
C ARG A 283 26.27 -2.89 -1.33
N THR A 284 25.09 -3.40 -1.01
CA THR A 284 23.93 -3.45 -1.91
C THR A 284 23.02 -2.23 -1.81
N GLY A 285 23.05 -1.52 -0.68
CA GLY A 285 22.17 -0.40 -0.40
C GLY A 285 20.79 -0.82 0.07
N ILE A 286 19.87 0.14 0.00
CA ILE A 286 18.47 0.02 0.41
C ILE A 286 17.59 0.05 -0.83
N TYR A 287 16.63 -0.86 -0.94
CA TYR A 287 15.62 -0.83 -1.99
C TYR A 287 14.34 -0.16 -1.50
N LEU A 288 13.90 0.89 -2.18
CA LEU A 288 12.72 1.68 -1.84
C LEU A 288 11.60 1.43 -2.86
N THR A 289 10.41 1.11 -2.37
CA THR A 289 9.23 0.78 -3.20
C THR A 289 7.93 1.27 -2.55
N GLY A 290 6.80 1.02 -3.21
CA GLY A 290 5.49 1.52 -2.80
C GLY A 290 5.19 2.90 -3.36
N GLY A 291 3.94 3.34 -3.24
CA GLY A 291 3.51 4.65 -3.77
C GLY A 291 4.22 5.83 -3.09
N GLY A 292 4.57 5.69 -1.81
CA GLY A 292 5.31 6.71 -1.06
C GLY A 292 6.76 6.89 -1.52
N ALA A 293 7.36 5.90 -2.18
CA ALA A 293 8.70 6.02 -2.78
C ALA A 293 8.78 7.11 -3.86
N LEU A 294 7.64 7.48 -4.44
CA LEU A 294 7.55 8.51 -5.48
C LEU A 294 7.62 9.95 -4.92
N LEU A 295 7.68 10.12 -3.60
CA LEU A 295 7.85 11.44 -3.00
C LEU A 295 9.23 12.01 -3.35
N ARG A 296 9.25 13.20 -3.96
CA ARG A 296 10.46 13.80 -4.53
C ARG A 296 11.56 13.95 -3.48
N GLY A 297 12.73 13.38 -3.76
CA GLY A 297 13.93 13.49 -2.92
C GLY A 297 13.89 12.64 -1.64
N LEU A 298 12.93 11.73 -1.50
CA LEU A 298 12.86 10.83 -0.34
C LEU A 298 14.06 9.88 -0.29
N ASP A 299 14.44 9.32 -1.44
CA ASP A 299 15.66 8.54 -1.64
C ASP A 299 16.92 9.29 -1.18
N LYS A 300 17.09 10.54 -1.63
CA LYS A 300 18.21 11.41 -1.26
C LYS A 300 18.22 11.69 0.24
N ARG A 301 17.05 11.93 0.83
CA ARG A 301 16.89 12.19 2.28
C ARG A 301 17.25 10.95 3.11
N ILE A 302 16.76 9.77 2.73
CA ILE A 302 17.09 8.51 3.37
C ILE A 302 18.59 8.23 3.24
N ALA A 303 19.16 8.35 2.03
CA ALA A 303 20.59 8.17 1.80
C ALA A 303 21.46 9.10 2.65
N ALA A 304 21.06 10.37 2.78
CA ALA A 304 21.77 11.33 3.63
C ALA A 304 21.74 10.96 5.11
N LYS A 305 20.63 10.39 5.59
CA LYS A 305 20.44 9.96 6.98
C LYS A 305 21.19 8.66 7.30
N THR A 306 21.09 7.65 6.43
CA THR A 306 21.66 6.31 6.65
C THR A 306 23.11 6.18 6.19
N LYS A 307 23.57 7.06 5.30
CA LYS A 307 24.86 6.97 4.58
C LYS A 307 24.96 5.74 3.67
N LEU A 308 23.82 5.17 3.27
CA LEU A 308 23.72 4.04 2.35
C LEU A 308 23.19 4.49 0.99
N ALA A 309 23.53 3.74 -0.06
CA ALA A 309 22.88 3.90 -1.35
C ALA A 309 21.38 3.57 -1.22
N VAL A 310 20.53 4.31 -1.93
CA VAL A 310 19.08 4.06 -1.97
C VAL A 310 18.66 3.92 -3.43
N HIS A 311 17.97 2.83 -3.73
CA HIS A 311 17.52 2.44 -5.07
C HIS A 311 16.01 2.44 -5.10
N ILE A 312 15.39 3.36 -5.85
CA ILE A 312 13.95 3.32 -6.09
C ILE A 312 13.67 2.22 -7.11
N ALA A 313 12.71 1.35 -6.81
CA ALA A 313 12.25 0.33 -7.74
C ALA A 313 11.72 0.95 -9.06
N GLU A 314 11.87 0.25 -10.19
CA GLU A 314 11.48 0.77 -11.51
C GLU A 314 9.98 1.09 -11.62
N ASP A 315 9.13 0.21 -11.10
CA ASP A 315 7.68 0.43 -11.00
C ASP A 315 7.22 0.10 -9.56
N PRO A 316 7.38 1.07 -8.64
CA PRO A 316 7.24 0.84 -7.20
C PRO A 316 5.78 0.67 -6.79
N LEU A 317 4.83 1.24 -7.54
CA LEU A 317 3.39 1.14 -7.28
C LEU A 317 2.84 -0.28 -7.46
N ARG A 318 3.48 -1.07 -8.33
CA ARG A 318 3.04 -2.44 -8.66
C ARG A 318 3.98 -3.52 -8.16
N ALA A 319 5.03 -3.17 -7.41
CA ALA A 319 6.00 -4.13 -6.90
C ALA A 319 5.33 -5.23 -6.08
N VAL A 320 4.53 -4.86 -5.09
CA VAL A 320 3.82 -5.80 -4.21
C VAL A 320 2.97 -6.78 -5.03
N VAL A 321 2.01 -6.28 -5.81
CA VAL A 321 1.13 -7.15 -6.60
C VAL A 321 1.89 -8.04 -7.59
N ARG A 322 2.98 -7.54 -8.21
CA ARG A 322 3.84 -8.35 -9.09
C ARG A 322 4.48 -9.50 -8.32
N GLY A 323 5.04 -9.22 -7.14
CA GLY A 323 5.65 -10.23 -6.30
C GLY A 323 4.65 -11.24 -5.75
N THR A 324 3.46 -10.80 -5.38
CA THR A 324 2.32 -11.68 -5.05
C THR A 324 1.98 -12.59 -6.23
N GLY A 325 2.00 -12.07 -7.46
CA GLY A 325 1.81 -12.86 -8.69
C GLY A 325 2.93 -13.86 -8.97
N ILE A 326 4.18 -13.54 -8.63
CA ILE A 326 5.31 -14.48 -8.68
C ILE A 326 5.12 -15.58 -7.64
N ALA A 327 4.70 -15.22 -6.42
CA ALA A 327 4.45 -16.16 -5.35
C ALA A 327 3.31 -17.14 -5.66
N LEU A 328 2.22 -16.65 -6.25
CA LEU A 328 1.10 -17.46 -6.74
C LEU A 328 1.52 -18.56 -7.71
N LYS A 329 2.50 -18.30 -8.57
CA LYS A 329 3.04 -19.29 -9.52
C LYS A 329 3.98 -20.31 -8.87
N ASN A 330 4.40 -20.07 -7.63
CA ASN A 330 5.45 -20.83 -6.92
C ASN A 330 4.98 -21.27 -5.52
N THR A 331 3.68 -21.45 -5.32
CA THR A 331 3.11 -21.86 -4.01
C THR A 331 3.68 -23.15 -3.44
N ASP A 332 4.16 -24.02 -4.34
CA ASP A 332 4.67 -25.34 -4.00
C ASP A 332 6.15 -25.28 -3.59
N ARG A 333 6.82 -24.15 -3.90
CA ARG A 333 8.25 -23.91 -3.68
C ARG A 333 8.48 -22.98 -2.50
N PHE A 334 7.74 -21.89 -2.42
CA PHE A 334 7.97 -20.84 -1.42
C PHE A 334 7.42 -21.22 -0.06
N SER A 335 8.33 -21.59 0.86
CA SER A 335 8.00 -21.98 2.23
C SER A 335 7.56 -20.84 3.13
N PHE A 336 7.82 -19.59 2.74
CA PHE A 336 7.41 -18.40 3.48
C PHE A 336 5.92 -18.02 3.26
N LEU A 337 5.23 -18.74 2.37
CA LEU A 337 3.79 -18.58 2.21
C LEU A 337 3.06 -19.20 3.40
N ILE A 338 2.13 -18.43 3.95
CA ILE A 338 1.35 -18.82 5.11
C ILE A 338 0.04 -19.42 4.62
N ASP A 339 -0.22 -20.68 4.97
CA ASP A 339 -1.53 -21.29 4.73
C ASP A 339 -2.43 -21.17 5.96
N ARG A 340 -3.72 -21.47 5.77
CA ARG A 340 -4.71 -21.40 6.86
C ARG A 340 -4.42 -22.37 8.01
N LYS A 341 -3.67 -23.45 7.78
CA LYS A 341 -3.35 -24.45 8.83
C LYS A 341 -2.22 -23.98 9.74
N SER A 342 -1.47 -22.97 9.31
CA SER A 342 -0.32 -22.40 10.01
C SER A 342 -0.70 -21.25 10.98
N VAL A 343 -1.99 -20.91 11.06
CA VAL A 343 -2.57 -19.78 11.83
C VAL A 343 -3.67 -20.29 12.76
#